data_AF-A0A9P7P6M5-F1
#
_entry.id   AF-A0A9P7P6M5-F1
#
_cell.length_a   1.000
_cell.length_b   1.000
_cell.length_c   1.000
_cell.angle_alpha   90.00
_cell.angle_beta   90.00
_cell.angle_gamma   90.00
#
_symmetry.space_group_name_H-M   'P 1'
#
loop_
_entity.id
_entity.type
_entity.pdbx_description
1 polymer ?
#
loop_
_entity_poly.entity_id
_entity_poly.type
_entity_poly.pdbx_seq_one_letter_code
_entity_poly.pdbx_strand_id
1 'polypeptide(L)'
;MPSESGHRLYVKGRHLSYQRSRHVTRPGTSLIKIEGVDDTPAANFYLGKKVAYVYRAQKEIRGSKIRVIWGKVTRPHGNSGVVRARFTSPLPTKSFGASVRVMLYPSSI
;
A
#
# COMPACT_ATOMS: atom_id res chain seq x y z
N MET A 1 4.91 28.46 11.14
CA MET A 1 3.68 27.64 11.08
C MET A 1 3.87 26.59 9.99
N PRO A 2 3.56 25.30 10.20
CA PRO A 2 3.41 24.40 9.04
C PRO A 2 2.34 25.02 8.12
N SER A 3 2.59 25.03 6.80
CA SER A 3 1.59 25.52 5.84
C SER A 3 0.27 24.76 6.07
N GLU A 4 -0.88 25.44 6.02
CA GLU A 4 -2.20 24.82 6.22
C GLU A 4 -2.43 23.60 5.31
N SER A 5 -1.75 23.58 4.17
CA SER A 5 -1.51 22.40 3.35
C SER A 5 -0.42 21.53 3.98
N GLY A 6 -0.82 20.59 4.84
CA GLY A 6 0.10 19.58 5.37
C GLY A 6 0.84 18.83 4.26
N HIS A 7 2.17 18.78 4.33
CA HIS A 7 2.99 18.13 3.30
C HIS A 7 2.70 16.63 3.19
N ARG A 8 2.54 16.12 1.97
CA ARG A 8 2.33 14.68 1.72
C ARG A 8 3.64 13.91 1.86
N LEU A 9 3.82 13.19 2.98
CA LEU A 9 5.02 12.39 3.27
C LEU A 9 4.98 10.95 2.72
N TYR A 10 4.13 10.68 1.73
CA TYR A 10 3.96 9.35 1.16
C TYR A 10 3.73 9.41 -0.35
N VAL A 11 4.04 8.31 -1.03
CA VAL A 11 3.66 8.10 -2.43
C VAL A 11 2.32 7.37 -2.45
N LYS A 12 1.39 7.87 -3.26
CA LYS A 12 0.09 7.22 -3.44
C LYS A 12 0.27 5.92 -4.22
N GLY A 13 -0.46 4.90 -3.80
CA GLY A 13 -0.64 3.67 -4.57
C GLY A 13 -2.09 3.25 -4.58
N ARG A 14 -2.42 2.28 -5.43
CA ARG A 14 -3.74 1.63 -5.50
C ARG A 14 -3.60 0.15 -5.23
N HIS A 15 -4.46 -0.37 -4.36
CA HIS A 15 -4.58 -1.81 -4.17
C HIS A 15 -5.38 -2.41 -5.32
N LEU A 16 -4.72 -3.19 -6.18
CA LEU A 16 -5.36 -3.74 -7.38
C LEU A 16 -6.17 -5.00 -7.05
N SER A 17 -5.50 -5.97 -6.46
CA SER A 17 -6.05 -7.28 -6.13
C SER A 17 -5.09 -8.00 -5.19
N TYR A 18 -5.42 -9.20 -4.76
CA TYR A 18 -4.42 -10.10 -4.20
C TYR A 18 -3.63 -10.81 -5.30
N GLN A 19 -2.51 -11.43 -4.94
CA GLN A 19 -1.83 -12.36 -5.83
C GLN A 19 -2.83 -13.44 -6.27
N ARG A 20 -2.97 -13.64 -7.57
CA ARG A 20 -3.97 -14.54 -8.14
C ARG A 20 -3.45 -15.30 -9.34
N SER A 21 -4.11 -16.42 -9.63
CA SER A 21 -4.11 -17.09 -10.93
C SER A 21 -5.49 -16.88 -11.59
N ARG A 22 -5.75 -17.56 -12.71
CA ARG A 22 -7.09 -17.57 -13.33
C ARG A 22 -8.17 -18.07 -12.35
N HIS A 23 -7.83 -19.06 -11.51
CA HIS A 23 -8.79 -19.82 -10.70
C HIS A 23 -8.67 -19.57 -9.20
N VAL A 24 -7.52 -19.12 -8.71
CA VAL A 24 -7.24 -19.03 -7.27
C VAL A 24 -6.75 -17.64 -6.91
N THR A 25 -7.25 -17.11 -5.80
CA THR A 25 -6.78 -15.85 -5.21
C THR A 25 -6.10 -16.14 -3.88
N ARG A 26 -4.97 -15.49 -3.59
CA ARG A 26 -4.14 -15.70 -2.39
C ARG A 26 -4.09 -14.42 -1.54
N PRO A 27 -5.01 -14.24 -0.58
CA PRO A 27 -5.17 -12.99 0.18
C PRO A 27 -3.97 -12.57 1.03
N GLY A 28 -3.09 -13.51 1.37
CA GLY A 28 -1.88 -13.22 2.15
C GLY A 28 -0.84 -12.34 1.43
N THR A 29 -1.05 -12.01 0.15
CA THR A 29 -0.18 -11.08 -0.57
C THR A 29 -1.01 -10.18 -1.49
N SER A 30 -0.90 -8.87 -1.28
CA SER A 30 -1.61 -7.84 -2.05
C SER A 30 -0.74 -7.31 -3.18
N LEU A 31 -1.36 -6.97 -4.31
CA LEU A 31 -0.75 -6.30 -5.46
C LEU A 31 -1.07 -4.81 -5.39
N ILE A 32 -0.04 -3.97 -5.38
CA ILE A 32 -0.16 -2.53 -5.27
C ILE A 32 0.52 -1.88 -6.48
N LYS A 33 -0.22 -1.04 -7.20
CA LYS A 33 0.36 -0.15 -8.23
C LYS A 33 0.71 1.17 -7.58
N ILE A 34 1.97 1.56 -7.65
CA ILE A 34 2.44 2.84 -7.13
C ILE A 34 2.27 3.89 -8.24
N GLU A 35 1.77 5.07 -7.91
CA GLU A 35 1.63 6.16 -8.88
C GLU A 35 3.02 6.63 -9.35
N GLY A 36 3.19 6.76 -10.67
CA GLY A 36 4.46 7.19 -11.29
C GLY A 36 5.56 6.13 -11.32
N VAL A 37 5.24 4.86 -11.07
CA VAL A 37 6.19 3.75 -11.14
C VAL A 37 5.70 2.76 -12.20
N ASP A 38 6.33 2.78 -13.37
CA ASP A 38 5.91 1.96 -14.52
C ASP A 38 6.86 0.82 -14.86
N ASP A 39 8.07 0.82 -14.30
CA ASP A 39 9.08 -0.20 -14.57
C ASP A 39 9.55 -0.93 -13.31
N THR A 40 10.09 -2.14 -13.49
CA THR A 40 10.67 -2.95 -12.42
C THR A 40 11.83 -2.27 -11.67
N PRO A 41 12.79 -1.58 -12.34
CA PRO A 41 13.88 -0.89 -11.64
C PRO A 41 13.37 0.22 -10.71
N ALA A 42 12.38 0.99 -11.15
CA ALA A 42 11.74 2.02 -10.32
C ALA A 42 10.99 1.41 -9.12
N ALA A 43 10.36 0.25 -9.31
CA ALA A 43 9.71 -0.47 -8.22
C ALA A 43 10.68 -0.99 -7.15
N ASN A 44 11.94 -1.27 -7.50
CA ASN A 44 12.94 -1.77 -6.55
C ASN A 44 13.28 -0.77 -5.44
N PHE A 45 13.18 0.54 -5.71
CA PHE A 45 13.35 1.57 -4.70
C PHE A 45 12.38 1.41 -3.50
N TYR A 46 11.16 0.91 -3.78
CA TYR A 46 10.11 0.78 -2.78
C TYR A 46 10.21 -0.50 -1.96
N LEU A 47 11.21 -1.35 -2.18
CA LEU A 47 11.38 -2.58 -1.41
C LEU A 47 11.63 -2.28 0.07
N GLY A 48 10.99 -3.07 0.92
CA GLY A 48 11.06 -2.92 2.38
C GLY A 48 10.28 -1.73 2.94
N LYS A 49 9.84 -0.79 2.09
CA LYS A 49 9.10 0.40 2.52
C LYS A 49 7.77 0.03 3.16
N LYS A 50 7.37 0.79 4.18
CA LYS A 50 6.10 0.60 4.90
C LYS A 50 4.93 1.04 4.04
N VAL A 51 3.82 0.32 4.17
CA VAL A 51 2.59 0.58 3.43
C VAL A 51 1.43 0.65 4.41
N ALA A 52 0.55 1.64 4.25
CA ALA A 52 -0.59 1.85 5.11
C ALA A 52 -1.89 1.92 4.31
N TYR A 53 -2.84 1.06 4.65
CA TYR A 53 -4.23 1.21 4.24
C TYR A 53 -5.00 1.93 5.34
N VAL A 54 -5.41 3.17 5.06
CA VAL A 54 -6.15 4.02 5.99
C VAL A 54 -7.63 3.98 5.61
N TYR A 55 -8.50 3.68 6.56
CA TYR A 55 -9.93 3.60 6.34
C TYR A 55 -10.71 4.19 7.52
N ARG A 56 -11.98 4.54 7.29
CA ARG A 56 -12.90 5.01 8.32
C ARG A 56 -13.89 3.92 8.70
N ALA A 57 -14.19 3.81 9.99
CA ALA A 57 -15.22 2.94 10.54
C ALA A 57 -16.23 3.76 11.36
N GLN A 58 -17.42 3.20 11.60
CA GLN A 58 -18.49 3.91 12.33
C GLN A 58 -18.15 4.07 13.83
N LYS A 59 -17.71 2.99 14.48
CA LYS A 59 -17.33 2.98 15.89
C LYS A 59 -15.96 3.60 16.09
N GLU A 60 -15.91 4.55 17.02
CA GLU A 60 -14.69 5.19 17.48
C GLU A 60 -13.84 4.21 18.32
N ILE A 61 -12.54 4.16 18.02
CA ILE A 61 -11.57 3.39 18.79
C ILE A 61 -10.40 4.33 19.08
N ARG A 62 -10.04 4.47 20.36
CA ARG A 62 -8.92 5.32 20.82
C ARG A 62 -9.05 6.78 20.32
N GLY A 63 -10.23 7.37 20.45
CA GLY A 63 -10.44 8.79 20.11
C GLY A 63 -10.60 9.08 18.60
N SER A 64 -10.65 8.06 17.73
CA SER A 64 -10.78 8.27 16.29
C SER A 64 -11.60 7.20 15.57
N LYS A 65 -12.29 7.61 14.52
CA LYS A 65 -12.96 6.72 13.55
C LYS A 65 -12.02 6.19 12.46
N ILE A 66 -10.78 6.69 12.42
CA ILE A 66 -9.76 6.34 11.44
C ILE A 66 -8.98 5.13 11.96
N ARG A 67 -8.80 4.15 11.08
CA ARG A 67 -8.06 2.92 11.38
C ARG A 67 -7.05 2.67 10.27
N VAL A 68 -5.98 1.98 10.63
CA VAL A 68 -4.86 1.71 9.71
C VAL A 68 -4.51 0.24 9.77
N ILE A 69 -4.35 -0.36 8.59
CA ILE A 69 -3.70 -1.67 8.45
C ILE A 69 -2.32 -1.42 7.86
N TRP A 70 -1.29 -1.82 8.61
CA TRP A 70 0.10 -1.65 8.19
C TRP A 70 0.61 -2.88 7.45
N GLY A 71 1.55 -2.64 6.55
CA GLY A 71 2.26 -3.66 5.80
C GLY A 71 3.62 -3.19 5.35
N LYS A 72 4.26 -4.02 4.54
CA LYS A 72 5.52 -3.71 3.87
C LYS A 72 5.50 -4.19 2.43
N VAL A 73 6.18 -3.46 1.57
CA VAL A 73 6.51 -3.92 0.21
C VAL A 73 7.54 -5.04 0.32
N THR A 74 7.32 -6.15 -0.37
CA THR A 74 8.19 -7.33 -0.31
C THR A 74 9.04 -7.53 -1.56
N ARG A 75 8.44 -7.46 -2.75
CA ARG A 75 9.14 -7.66 -4.04
C ARG A 75 8.36 -7.06 -5.21
N PRO A 76 8.97 -6.72 -6.35
CA PRO A 76 8.24 -6.32 -7.54
C PRO A 76 7.37 -7.46 -8.10
N HIS A 77 6.40 -7.11 -8.94
CA HIS A 77 5.49 -8.04 -9.59
C HIS A 77 5.25 -7.67 -11.06
N GLY A 78 5.74 -8.52 -11.96
CA GLY A 78 5.65 -8.26 -13.40
C GLY A 78 6.56 -7.10 -13.80
N ASN A 79 6.31 -6.55 -14.99
CA ASN A 79 7.14 -5.51 -15.59
C ASN A 79 6.56 -4.10 -15.45
N SER A 80 5.30 -3.97 -15.05
CA SER A 80 4.55 -2.72 -15.05
C SER A 80 4.66 -1.91 -13.76
N GLY A 81 5.76 -2.06 -13.00
CA GLY A 81 5.99 -1.32 -11.75
C GLY A 81 5.03 -1.66 -10.60
N VAL A 82 4.25 -2.75 -10.71
CA VAL A 82 3.40 -3.26 -9.63
C VAL A 82 4.29 -3.93 -8.58
N VAL A 83 3.94 -3.78 -7.30
CA VAL A 83 4.66 -4.42 -6.19
C VAL A 83 3.77 -5.37 -5.41
N ARG A 84 4.39 -6.38 -4.81
CA ARG A 84 3.76 -7.23 -3.81
C ARG A 84 3.93 -6.59 -2.43
N ALA A 85 2.86 -6.57 -1.66
CA ALA A 85 2.88 -6.14 -0.28
C ALA A 85 2.30 -7.23 0.63
N ARG A 86 2.88 -7.36 1.82
CA ARG A 86 2.33 -8.17 2.91
C ARG A 86 1.93 -7.24 4.04
N PHE A 87 0.66 -7.33 4.42
CA PHE A 87 0.10 -6.60 5.55
C PHE A 87 0.11 -7.47 6.80
N THR A 88 0.07 -6.84 7.98
CA THR A 88 -0.01 -7.54 9.27
C THR A 88 -1.26 -8.41 9.35
N SER A 89 -2.38 -7.88 8.85
CA SER A 89 -3.59 -8.63 8.53
C SER A 89 -3.89 -8.45 7.03
N PRO A 90 -4.32 -9.50 6.32
CA PRO A 90 -4.75 -9.36 4.93
C PRO A 90 -5.74 -8.22 4.77
N LEU A 91 -5.55 -7.38 3.75
CA LEU A 91 -6.48 -6.29 3.48
C LEU A 91 -7.87 -6.84 3.17
N PRO A 92 -8.97 -6.15 3.51
CA PRO A 92 -10.31 -6.57 3.11
C PRO A 92 -10.53 -6.39 1.59
N THR A 93 -11.39 -7.19 0.97
CA THR A 93 -11.69 -7.12 -0.48
C THR A 93 -12.25 -5.77 -0.91
N LYS A 94 -12.98 -5.07 -0.01
CA LYS A 94 -13.46 -3.70 -0.21
C LYS A 94 -12.35 -2.68 -0.51
N SER A 95 -11.10 -3.01 -0.17
CA SER A 95 -9.96 -2.13 -0.44
C SER A 95 -9.46 -2.19 -1.89
N PHE A 96 -10.00 -3.06 -2.76
CA PHE A 96 -9.65 -3.05 -4.18
C PHE A 96 -10.05 -1.71 -4.83
N GLY A 97 -9.15 -1.13 -5.62
CA GLY A 97 -9.28 0.20 -6.19
C GLY A 97 -9.02 1.34 -5.20
N ALA A 98 -9.00 1.07 -3.88
CA ALA A 98 -8.78 2.09 -2.87
C ALA A 98 -7.32 2.56 -2.84
N SER A 99 -7.14 3.81 -2.41
CA SER A 99 -5.81 4.39 -2.23
C SER A 99 -5.09 3.80 -1.03
N VAL A 100 -3.82 3.49 -1.20
CA VAL A 100 -2.90 3.04 -0.16
C VAL A 100 -1.74 4.03 -0.10
N ARG A 101 -1.22 4.26 1.10
CA ARG A 101 -0.08 5.16 1.33
C ARG A 101 1.20 4.33 1.39
N VAL A 102 2.09 4.50 0.40
CA VAL A 102 3.43 3.90 0.41
C VAL A 102 4.38 4.92 1.00
N MET A 103 4.95 4.59 2.15
CA MET A 103 5.83 5.48 2.88
C MET A 103 7.23 5.49 2.27
N LEU A 104 8.01 6.52 2.55
CA LEU A 104 9.41 6.61 2.13
C LEU A 104 10.39 5.97 3.13
N TYR A 105 9.87 5.42 4.24
CA TYR A 105 10.66 4.74 5.26
C TYR A 105 10.35 3.22 5.33
N PRO A 106 11.28 2.39 5.82
CA PRO A 106 12.67 2.71 6.16
C PRO A 106 13.49 3.12 4.93
N SER A 107 14.27 4.20 5.07
CA SER A 107 15.13 4.68 3.99
C SER A 107 16.23 3.66 3.71
N SER A 108 16.61 3.56 2.43
CA SER A 108 17.67 2.65 1.94
C SER A 108 18.51 3.33 0.85
N ILE A 109 18.45 4.67 0.82
CA ILE A 109 19.32 5.53 0.04
C ILE A 109 20.43 6.07 0.93
#